data_AF-A0A3C1MC98-F1
#
_entry.id   AF-A0A3C1MC98-F1
#
_cell.length_a   1.000
_cell.length_b   1.000
_cell.length_c   1.000
_cell.angle_alpha   90.00
_cell.angle_beta   90.00
_cell.angle_gamma   90.00
#
_symmetry.space_group_name_H-M   'P 1'
#
loop_
_entity.id
_entity.type
_entity.pdbx_description
1 polymer ?
#
loop_
_entity_poly.entity_id
_entity_poly.type
_entity_poly.pdbx_seq_one_letter_code
_entity_poly.pdbx_strand_id
1 'polypeptide(L)'
;LAADVGVATTVKIIERLEQRVARDKYLTTTELDQLLKEEMAELLAASNCPQVADSLPIPYAMLVVGVNGVGKTTTIGKLAHRLKTQGNHTVLVAACDT
;
A
#
# COMPACT_ATOMS: atom_id res chain seq x y z
N LEU A 1 -10.21 12.80 -9.44
CA LEU A 1 -9.10 12.65 -10.42
C LEU A 1 -7.82 13.36 -10.02
N ALA A 2 -7.89 14.58 -9.47
CA ALA A 2 -6.70 15.39 -9.11
C ALA A 2 -5.78 14.82 -8.00
N ALA A 3 -6.11 13.67 -7.41
CA ALA A 3 -5.37 13.05 -6.31
C ALA A 3 -4.68 11.73 -6.72
N ASP A 4 -4.33 11.58 -8.00
CA ASP A 4 -3.60 10.42 -8.56
C ASP A 4 -4.26 9.03 -8.36
N VAL A 5 -5.58 9.00 -8.10
CA VAL A 5 -6.33 7.75 -7.91
C VAL A 5 -6.55 6.98 -9.22
N GLY A 6 -6.50 7.68 -10.36
CA GLY A 6 -6.81 7.13 -11.68
C GLY A 6 -8.31 7.07 -11.98
N VAL A 7 -8.66 7.13 -13.27
CA VAL A 7 -10.05 7.20 -13.74
C VAL A 7 -10.82 5.93 -13.39
N ALA A 8 -10.28 4.76 -13.75
CA ALA A 8 -10.95 3.48 -13.53
C ALA A 8 -11.28 3.24 -12.05
N THR A 9 -10.31 3.51 -11.16
CA THR A 9 -10.51 3.37 -9.71
C THR A 9 -11.54 4.36 -9.19
N THR A 10 -11.50 5.61 -9.67
CA THR A 10 -12.48 6.65 -9.27
C THR A 10 -13.89 6.24 -9.64
N VAL A 11 -14.11 5.78 -10.89
CA VAL A 11 -15.43 5.32 -11.35
C VAL A 11 -15.94 4.17 -10.47
N LYS A 12 -15.08 3.18 -10.20
CA LYS A 12 -15.43 2.04 -9.35
C LYS A 12 -15.84 2.46 -7.93
N ILE A 13 -15.18 3.45 -7.34
CA ILE A 13 -15.51 3.97 -6.02
C ILE A 13 -16.88 4.67 -6.04
N ILE A 14 -17.14 5.52 -7.04
CA ILE A 14 -18.40 6.26 -7.15
C ILE A 14 -19.59 5.31 -7.36
N GLU A 15 -19.47 4.33 -8.25
CA GLU A 15 -20.54 3.35 -8.50
C GLU A 15 -20.93 2.59 -7.22
N ARG A 16 -19.95 2.20 -6.40
CA ARG A 16 -20.21 1.51 -5.12
C ARG A 16 -20.85 2.43 -4.09
N LEU A 17 -20.41 3.68 -4.02
CA LEU A 17 -21.02 4.70 -3.16
C LEU A 17 -22.48 4.94 -3.55
N GLU A 18 -22.78 5.13 -4.83
CA GLU A 18 -24.16 5.32 -5.32
C GLU A 18 -25.06 4.12 -4.96
N GLN A 19 -24.55 2.89 -5.09
CA GLN A 19 -25.30 1.68 -4.70
C GLN A 19 -25.54 1.57 -3.19
N ARG A 20 -24.61 2.05 -2.34
CA ARG A 20 -24.82 2.08 -0.88
C ARG A 20 -25.78 3.21 -0.49
N VAL A 21 -25.63 4.40 -1.06
CA VAL A 21 -26.53 5.55 -0.84
C VAL A 21 -27.96 5.24 -1.30
N ALA A 22 -28.13 4.53 -2.42
CA ALA A 22 -29.45 4.11 -2.89
C ALA A 22 -30.17 3.14 -1.93
N ARG A 23 -29.41 2.39 -1.12
CA ARG A 23 -29.94 1.52 -0.05
C ARG A 23 -30.24 2.32 1.22
N ASP A 24 -29.36 3.25 1.58
CA ASP A 24 -29.46 4.07 2.79
C ASP A 24 -30.04 5.45 2.46
N LYS A 25 -31.37 5.58 2.59
CA LYS A 25 -32.16 6.74 2.12
C LYS A 25 -31.77 8.13 2.65
N TYR A 26 -30.95 8.22 3.70
CA TYR A 26 -30.50 9.49 4.27
C TYR A 26 -29.06 9.37 4.76
N LEU A 27 -28.14 10.07 4.10
CA LEU A 27 -26.73 10.17 4.50
C LEU A 27 -26.35 11.64 4.59
N THR A 28 -25.74 12.00 5.72
CA THR A 28 -25.06 13.27 5.92
C THR A 28 -23.72 13.29 5.18
N THR A 29 -23.14 14.48 4.99
CA THR A 29 -21.82 14.62 4.38
C THR A 29 -20.72 13.90 5.16
N THR A 30 -20.82 13.84 6.49
CA THR A 30 -19.87 13.12 7.35
C THR A 30 -19.98 11.61 7.17
N GLU A 31 -21.20 11.09 7.07
CA GLU A 31 -21.42 9.66 6.80
C GLU A 31 -20.92 9.28 5.40
N LEU A 32 -21.05 10.18 4.42
CA LEU A 32 -20.51 9.96 3.08
C LEU A 32 -18.97 9.88 3.07
N ASP A 33 -18.28 10.70 3.86
CA ASP A 33 -16.82 10.65 3.98
C ASP A 33 -16.34 9.36 4.66
N GLN A 34 -17.07 8.91 5.68
CA GLN A 34 -16.85 7.62 6.34
C GLN A 34 -17.02 6.47 5.34
N LEU A 35 -18.11 6.50 4.58
CA LEU A 35 -18.44 5.48 3.58
C LEU A 35 -17.40 5.40 2.46
N LEU A 36 -16.88 6.55 2.02
CA LEU A 36 -15.80 6.63 1.04
C LEU A 36 -14.52 5.95 1.56
N LYS A 37 -14.15 6.22 2.82
CA LYS A 37 -12.97 5.59 3.45
C LYS A 37 -13.10 4.07 3.53
N GLU A 38 -14.28 3.58 3.90
CA GLU A 38 -14.57 2.15 3.96
C GLU A 38 -14.45 1.49 2.58
N GLU A 39 -15.04 2.09 1.54
CA GLU A 39 -14.93 1.57 0.18
C GLU A 39 -13.50 1.57 -0.35
N MET A 40 -12.72 2.62 -0.04
CA MET A 40 -11.29 2.65 -0.38
C MET A 40 -10.51 1.54 0.34
N ALA A 41 -10.78 1.31 1.63
CA ALA A 41 -10.13 0.26 2.41
C ALA A 41 -10.46 -1.14 1.87
N GLU A 42 -11.73 -1.40 1.54
CA GLU A 42 -12.18 -2.65 0.94
C GLU A 42 -11.53 -2.90 -0.42
N LEU A 43 -11.43 -1.86 -1.27
CA LEU A 43 -10.75 -1.97 -2.56
C LEU A 43 -9.27 -2.31 -2.40
N LEU A 44 -8.58 -1.69 -1.43
CA LEU A 44 -7.18 -2.00 -1.14
C LEU A 44 -7.03 -3.43 -0.62
N ALA A 45 -7.89 -3.87 0.30
CA ALA A 45 -7.86 -5.22 0.88
C ALA A 45 -8.18 -6.33 -0.13
N ALA A 46 -9.05 -6.06 -1.11
CA ALA A 46 -9.35 -7.01 -2.20
C ALA A 46 -8.20 -7.18 -3.21
N SER A 47 -7.20 -6.31 -3.15
CA SER A 47 -5.97 -6.48 -3.92
C SER A 47 -5.19 -7.64 -3.29
N ASN A 48 -4.93 -8.70 -4.06
CA ASN A 48 -4.06 -9.80 -3.64
C ASN A 48 -2.62 -9.30 -3.45
N CYS A 49 -2.36 -8.65 -2.32
CA CYS A 49 -1.00 -8.37 -1.88
C CYS A 49 -0.42 -9.71 -1.41
N PRO A 50 0.67 -10.20 -2.01
CA PRO A 50 1.33 -11.38 -1.48
C PRO A 50 1.69 -11.10 -0.02
N GLN A 51 1.08 -11.85 0.90
CA GLN A 51 1.47 -11.80 2.30
C GLN A 51 2.94 -12.21 2.37
N VAL A 52 3.75 -11.40 3.06
CA VAL A 52 5.10 -11.82 3.43
C VAL A 52 4.92 -13.06 4.32
N ALA A 53 5.49 -14.19 3.91
CA ALA A 53 5.33 -15.45 4.62
C ALA A 53 5.72 -15.30 6.11
N ASP A 54 4.98 -15.98 6.99
CA ASP A 54 5.19 -15.93 8.45
C ASP A 54 6.61 -16.34 8.87
N SER A 55 7.29 -17.11 8.01
CA SER A 55 8.71 -17.41 8.16
C SER A 55 9.42 -17.21 6.82
N LEU A 56 10.52 -16.47 6.86
CA LEU A 56 11.42 -16.30 5.74
C LEU A 56 12.68 -17.15 5.97
N PRO A 57 13.23 -17.78 4.93
CA PRO A 57 14.49 -18.51 5.04
C PRO A 57 15.61 -17.56 5.47
N ILE A 58 16.58 -18.08 6.24
CA ILE A 58 17.73 -17.31 6.71
C ILE A 58 19.00 -17.90 6.05
N PRO A 59 19.77 -17.12 5.26
CA PRO A 59 19.56 -15.70 4.98
C PRO A 59 18.41 -15.43 3.99
N TYR A 60 17.66 -14.35 4.22
CA TYR A 60 16.65 -13.85 3.29
C TYR A 60 17.28 -12.82 2.36
N ALA A 61 17.26 -13.08 1.05
CA ALA A 61 17.79 -12.15 0.05
C ALA A 61 16.65 -11.31 -0.53
N MET A 62 16.79 -9.98 -0.48
CA MET A 62 15.86 -9.02 -1.07
C MET A 62 16.58 -8.21 -2.16
N LEU A 63 16.07 -8.29 -3.39
CA LEU A 63 16.52 -7.44 -4.50
C LEU A 63 15.57 -6.26 -4.65
N VAL A 64 16.10 -5.04 -4.54
CA VAL A 64 15.33 -3.81 -4.75
C VAL A 64 15.57 -3.29 -6.15
N VAL A 65 14.51 -3.16 -6.96
CA VAL A 65 14.55 -2.69 -8.35
C VAL A 65 13.71 -1.43 -8.52
N GLY A 66 14.04 -0.60 -9.52
CA GLY A 66 13.29 0.61 -9.86
C GLY A 66 14.11 1.59 -10.70
N VAL A 67 13.46 2.66 -11.19
CA VAL A 67 14.11 3.69 -12.01
C VAL A 67 14.96 4.66 -11.17
N ASN A 68 15.77 5.50 -11.81
CA ASN A 68 16.60 6.47 -11.10
C ASN A 68 15.75 7.56 -10.43
N GLY A 69 16.12 7.97 -9.22
CA GLY A 69 15.44 9.05 -8.49
C GLY A 69 14.23 8.65 -7.64
N VAL A 70 13.71 7.42 -7.71
CA VAL A 70 12.53 6.99 -6.90
C VAL A 70 12.85 6.66 -5.43
N GLY A 71 14.08 6.89 -4.99
CA GLY A 71 14.50 6.66 -3.60
C GLY A 71 14.85 5.20 -3.27
N LYS A 72 15.35 4.41 -4.22
CA LYS A 72 15.80 3.02 -4.01
C LYS A 72 16.80 2.90 -2.84
N THR A 73 17.93 3.59 -2.93
CA THR A 73 19.01 3.55 -1.92
C THR A 73 18.55 4.07 -0.56
N THR A 74 17.72 5.13 -0.55
CA THR A 74 17.11 5.66 0.68
C THR A 74 16.19 4.64 1.34
N THR A 75 15.40 3.91 0.55
CA THR A 75 14.50 2.86 1.04
C THR A 75 15.28 1.67 1.59
N ILE A 76 16.36 1.25 0.91
CA ILE A 76 17.27 0.19 1.41
C ILE A 76 17.83 0.57 2.79
N GLY A 77 18.31 1.80 2.96
CA GLY A 77 18.84 2.26 4.24
C GLY A 77 17.79 2.29 5.37
N LYS A 78 16.58 2.80 5.07
CA LYS A 78 15.46 2.78 6.03
C LYS A 78 15.05 1.37 6.42
N LEU A 79 14.98 0.46 5.45
CA LEU A 79 14.61 -0.93 5.68
C LEU A 79 15.69 -1.66 6.51
N ALA A 80 16.97 -1.49 6.17
CA ALA A 80 18.09 -2.06 6.92
C ALA A 80 18.10 -1.57 8.37
N HIS A 81 17.87 -0.27 8.59
CA HIS A 81 17.74 0.28 9.93
C HIS A 81 16.56 -0.34 10.69
N ARG A 82 15.38 -0.41 10.06
CA ARG A 82 14.17 -0.99 10.67
C ARG A 82 14.36 -2.46 11.04
N LEU A 83 14.95 -3.28 10.16
CA LEU A 83 15.20 -4.70 10.42
C LEU A 83 16.22 -4.91 11.55
N LYS A 84 17.24 -4.05 11.62
CA LYS A 84 18.24 -4.09 12.69
C LYS A 84 17.66 -3.67 14.04
N THR A 85 16.80 -2.64 14.09
CA THR A 85 16.30 -2.08 15.36
C THR A 85 15.01 -2.72 15.88
N GLN A 86 14.10 -3.14 14.99
CA GLN A 86 12.80 -3.71 15.39
C GLN A 86 12.78 -5.24 15.34
N GLY A 87 13.57 -5.85 14.45
CA GLY A 87 13.59 -7.30 14.24
C GLY A 87 14.80 -8.02 14.85
N ASN A 88 15.76 -7.28 15.44
CA ASN A 88 17.05 -7.81 15.89
C ASN A 88 17.80 -8.65 14.83
N HIS A 89 17.58 -8.36 13.55
CA HIS A 89 18.21 -9.10 12.46
C HIS A 89 19.61 -8.55 12.16
N THR A 90 20.54 -9.45 11.84
CA THR A 90 21.79 -9.06 11.16
C THR A 90 21.48 -8.76 9.69
N VAL A 91 21.86 -7.57 9.22
CA VAL A 91 21.59 -7.11 7.85
C VAL A 91 22.90 -6.83 7.14
N LEU A 92 23.04 -7.35 5.91
CA LEU A 92 24.11 -7.01 4.99
C LEU A 92 23.51 -6.25 3.80
N VAL A 93 24.14 -5.15 3.40
CA VAL A 93 23.75 -4.36 2.22
C VAL A 93 24.87 -4.44 1.18
N ALA A 94 24.52 -4.82 -0.05
CA ALA A 94 25.42 -4.84 -1.19
C ALA A 94 25.09 -3.69 -2.15
N ALA A 95 26.09 -2.91 -2.53
CA ALA A 95 25.94 -1.85 -3.54
C ALA A 95 26.09 -2.47 -4.95
N CYS A 96 24.98 -2.55 -5.68
CA CYS A 96 24.93 -3.15 -7.03
C CYS A 96 24.45 -2.17 -8.12
N ASP A 97 24.33 -0.88 -7.78
CA ASP A 97 24.01 0.23 -8.68
C ASP A 97 25.29 1.08 -8.78
N THR A 98 25.96 1.08 -9.95
CA THR A 98 27.27 1.71 -10.19
C THR A 98 27.14 3.04 -10.91
#